data_AF-A0A3N5G5E1-F1
#
_entry.id   AF-A0A3N5G5E1-F1
#
_cell.length_a   1.000
_cell.length_b   1.000
_cell.length_c   1.000
_cell.angle_alpha   90.00
_cell.angle_beta   90.00
_cell.angle_gamma   90.00
#
_symmetry.space_group_name_H-M   'P 1'
#
loop_
_entity.id
_entity.type
_entity.pdbx_description
1 polymer ?
#
loop_
_entity_poly.entity_id
_entity_poly.type
_entity_poly.pdbx_seq_one_letter_code
_entity_poly.pdbx_strand_id
1 'polypeptide(L)'
;MQITLNVPEQYLLDHTPSELAHRIKLYAALLMFHSGELSAGAAAELAEVDRFAFLEECRKHGIPVVDYPAEELRAEVESLRRAS
;
A
#
# COMPACT_ATOMS: atom_id res chain seq x y z
N MET A 1 1.42 12.62 -15.78
CA MET A 1 0.55 13.71 -15.26
C MET A 1 1.23 14.34 -14.07
N GLN A 2 1.05 15.64 -13.82
CA GLN A 2 1.69 16.34 -12.68
C GLN A 2 0.62 16.96 -11.77
N ILE A 3 0.69 16.65 -10.47
CA ILE A 3 -0.14 17.25 -9.42
C ILE A 3 0.78 18.14 -8.57
N THR A 4 0.38 19.38 -8.30
CA THR A 4 1.16 20.34 -7.49
C THR A 4 0.48 20.57 -6.14
N LEU A 5 1.24 20.45 -5.06
CA LEU A 5 0.77 20.68 -3.69
C LEU A 5 1.48 21.90 -3.09
N ASN A 6 0.70 22.85 -2.59
CA ASN A 6 1.23 23.98 -1.83
C ASN A 6 1.34 23.56 -0.36
N VAL A 7 2.56 23.29 0.10
CA VAL A 7 2.82 22.88 1.49
C VAL A 7 3.57 23.99 2.23
N PRO A 8 3.11 24.41 3.42
CA PRO A 8 3.83 25.38 4.24
C PRO A 8 5.24 24.91 4.62
N GLU A 9 6.22 25.82 4.56
CA GLU A 9 7.64 25.51 4.82
C GLU A 9 7.90 24.97 6.23
N GLN A 10 7.06 25.32 7.21
CA GLN A 10 7.16 24.83 8.59
C GLN A 10 7.06 23.29 8.71
N TYR A 11 6.61 22.58 7.67
CA TYR A 11 6.54 21.13 7.64
C TYR A 11 7.78 20.45 7.02
N LEU A 12 8.77 21.24 6.58
CA LEU A 12 10.02 20.78 5.96
C LEU A 12 11.23 20.86 6.91
N LEU A 13 11.04 21.14 8.20
CA LEU A 13 12.11 21.47 9.17
C LEU A 13 13.32 20.52 9.11
N ASP A 14 13.09 19.22 8.93
CA ASP A 14 14.12 18.18 8.89
C ASP A 14 14.12 17.36 7.58
N HIS A 15 13.40 17.81 6.55
CA HIS A 15 13.17 17.02 5.35
C HIS A 15 13.25 17.84 4.06
N THR A 16 13.76 17.22 3.01
CA THR A 16 13.71 17.82 1.68
C THR A 16 12.29 17.77 1.09
N PRO A 17 11.92 18.66 0.16
CA PRO A 17 10.65 18.57 -0.56
C PRO A 17 10.41 17.21 -1.25
N SER A 18 11.48 16.57 -1.71
CA SER A 18 11.42 15.24 -2.34
C SER A 18 11.02 14.16 -1.33
N GLU A 19 11.61 14.16 -0.14
CA GLU A 19 11.28 13.22 0.93
C GLU A 19 9.83 13.38 1.39
N LEU A 20 9.37 14.62 1.52
CA LEU A 20 7.98 14.90 1.85
C LEU A 20 7.03 14.44 0.74
N ALA A 21 7.35 14.70 -0.52
CA ALA A 21 6.55 14.25 -1.66
C ALA A 21 6.46 12.71 -1.73
N HIS A 22 7.57 12.00 -1.49
CA HIS A 22 7.58 10.55 -1.44
C HIS A 22 6.70 10.02 -0.30
N ARG A 23 6.80 10.61 0.90
CA ARG A 23 5.95 10.25 2.04
C ARG A 23 4.47 10.51 1.79
N ILE A 24 4.11 11.63 1.16
CA ILE A 24 2.73 11.94 0.77
C ILE A 24 2.19 10.89 -0.21
N LYS A 25 2.97 10.53 -1.24
CA LYS A 25 2.59 9.50 -2.20
C LYS A 25 2.39 8.14 -1.55
N LEU A 26 3.29 7.73 -0.65
CA LEU A 26 3.15 6.49 0.10
C LEU A 26 1.86 6.49 0.94
N TYR A 27 1.59 7.55 1.70
CA TYR A 27 0.38 7.62 2.53
C TYR A 27 -0.91 7.64 1.72
N ALA A 28 -0.92 8.35 0.58
CA ALA A 28 -2.04 8.33 -0.35
C ALA A 28 -2.25 6.91 -0.90
N ALA A 29 -1.19 6.25 -1.38
CA ALA A 29 -1.25 4.89 -1.90
C ALA A 29 -1.75 3.88 -0.87
N LEU A 30 -1.27 3.97 0.37
CA LEU A 30 -1.71 3.11 1.47
C LEU A 30 -3.20 3.28 1.75
N LEU A 31 -3.68 4.52 1.88
CA LEU A 31 -5.09 4.79 2.18
C LEU A 31 -6.00 4.40 1.00
N MET A 32 -5.61 4.72 -0.23
CA MET A 32 -6.38 4.38 -1.43
C MET A 32 -6.40 2.87 -1.71
N PHE A 33 -5.33 2.14 -1.34
CA PHE A 33 -5.36 0.68 -1.34
C PHE A 33 -6.32 0.16 -0.27
N HIS A 34 -6.22 0.67 0.96
CA HIS A 34 -7.05 0.23 2.07
C HIS A 34 -8.55 0.52 1.84
N SER A 35 -8.89 1.62 1.14
CA SER A 35 -10.26 1.96 0.75
C SER A 35 -10.76 1.18 -0.48
N GLY A 36 -9.91 0.41 -1.14
CA GLY A 36 -10.23 -0.34 -2.36
C GLY A 36 -10.24 0.49 -3.65
N GLU A 37 -9.80 1.76 -3.61
CA GLU A 37 -9.70 2.63 -4.78
C GLU A 37 -8.54 2.25 -5.72
N LEU A 38 -7.46 1.72 -5.15
CA LEU A 38 -6.31 1.22 -5.90
C LEU A 38 -6.07 -0.26 -5.63
N SER A 39 -5.65 -0.98 -6.67
CA SER A 39 -5.05 -2.31 -6.48
C SER A 39 -3.67 -2.18 -5.83
N ALA A 40 -3.16 -3.26 -5.23
CA ALA A 40 -1.81 -3.27 -4.64
C ALA A 40 -0.71 -2.89 -5.67
N GLY A 41 -0.89 -3.26 -6.95
CA GLY A 41 0.04 -2.88 -8.02
C GLY A 41 -0.01 -1.38 -8.34
N ALA A 42 -1.21 -0.82 -8.49
CA ALA A 42 -1.39 0.60 -8.77
C ALA A 42 -0.93 1.48 -7.59
N ALA A 43 -1.16 1.02 -6.36
CA ALA A 43 -0.70 1.69 -5.16
C ALA A 43 0.84 1.66 -5.02
N ALA A 44 1.48 0.52 -5.34
CA ALA A 44 2.94 0.44 -5.40
C ALA A 44 3.54 1.41 -6.44
N GLU A 45 2.93 1.51 -7.63
CA GLU A 45 3.32 2.46 -8.66
C GLU A 45 3.17 3.92 -8.19
N LEU A 46 2.04 4.28 -7.56
CA LEU A 46 1.83 5.62 -7.00
C LEU A 46 2.86 5.96 -5.91
N ALA A 47 3.17 4.99 -5.04
CA ALA A 47 4.18 5.12 -4.00
C ALA A 47 5.62 5.13 -4.53
N GLU A 48 5.84 4.83 -5.83
CA GLU A 48 7.15 4.71 -6.47
C GLU A 48 8.06 3.68 -5.78
N VAL A 49 7.48 2.55 -5.39
CA VAL A 49 8.20 1.43 -4.78
C VAL A 49 7.87 0.13 -5.51
N ASP A 50 8.72 -0.89 -5.35
CA ASP A 50 8.36 -2.20 -5.87
C ASP A 50 7.21 -2.83 -5.07
N ARG A 51 6.60 -3.87 -5.65
CA ARG A 51 5.44 -4.53 -5.07
C ARG A 51 5.73 -5.06 -3.66
N PHE A 52 6.88 -5.68 -3.41
CA PHE A 52 7.19 -6.25 -2.10
C PHE A 52 7.44 -5.16 -1.05
N ALA A 53 8.13 -4.08 -1.41
CA ALA A 53 8.29 -2.92 -0.55
C ALA A 53 6.94 -2.32 -0.16
N PHE A 54 5.98 -2.22 -1.10
CA PHE A 54 4.64 -1.73 -0.78
C PHE A 54 3.88 -2.63 0.19
N LEU A 55 3.93 -3.97 0.04
CA LEU A 55 3.27 -4.88 0.98
C LEU A 55 3.89 -4.78 2.39
N GLU A 56 5.20 -4.57 2.46
CA GLU A 56 5.89 -4.36 3.73
C GLU A 56 5.48 -3.03 4.39
N GLU A 57 5.28 -1.97 3.61
CA GLU A 57 4.71 -0.71 4.12
C GLU A 57 3.28 -0.88 4.61
N CYS A 58 2.44 -1.65 3.89
CA CYS A 58 1.10 -1.99 4.37
C CYS A 58 1.16 -2.69 5.74
N ARG A 59 2.06 -3.67 5.90
CA ARG A 59 2.26 -4.37 7.17
C ARG A 59 2.70 -3.44 8.30
N LYS A 60 3.66 -2.54 8.04
CA LYS A 60 4.13 -1.53 9.01
C LYS A 60 3.02 -0.58 9.46
N HIS A 61 2.08 -0.27 8.57
CA HIS A 61 0.95 0.63 8.82
C HIS A 61 -0.33 -0.10 9.24
N GLY A 62 -0.29 -1.43 9.46
CA GLY A 62 -1.44 -2.21 9.92
C GLY A 62 -2.54 -2.41 8.87
N ILE A 63 -2.23 -2.22 7.59
CA ILE A 63 -3.17 -2.40 6.49
C ILE A 63 -3.15 -3.86 6.04
N PRO A 64 -4.28 -4.59 6.11
CA PRO A 64 -4.35 -5.97 5.68
C PRO A 64 -4.15 -6.08 4.17
N VAL A 65 -3.19 -6.89 3.76
CA VAL A 65 -2.81 -7.10 2.35
C VAL A 65 -3.44 -8.37 1.77
N VAL A 66 -3.84 -9.28 2.67
CA VAL A 66 -4.48 -10.55 2.34
C VAL A 66 -5.82 -10.56 3.06
N ASP A 67 -6.89 -10.33 2.31
CA ASP A 67 -8.27 -10.50 2.77
C ASP A 67 -8.76 -11.87 2.30
N TYR A 68 -8.11 -12.94 2.78
CA TYR A 68 -8.71 -14.27 2.71
C TYR A 68 -9.35 -14.52 4.06
N PRO A 69 -10.69 -14.63 4.14
CA PRO A 69 -11.32 -15.22 5.30
C PRO A 69 -10.63 -16.56 5.59
N ALA A 70 -10.18 -16.77 6.83
CA ALA A 70 -9.47 -18.00 7.18
C ALA A 70 -10.24 -19.27 6.78
N GLU A 71 -11.57 -19.18 6.71
CA GLU A 71 -12.45 -20.26 6.26
C GLU A 71 -12.37 -20.54 4.75
N GLU A 72 -12.19 -19.53 3.89
CA GLU A 72 -12.01 -19.73 2.45
C GLU A 72 -10.64 -20.36 2.15
N LEU A 73 -9.60 -19.91 2.85
CA LEU A 73 -8.26 -20.49 2.72
C LEU A 73 -8.24 -21.97 3.18
N ARG A 74 -8.97 -22.29 4.25
CA ARG A 74 -9.13 -23.68 4.72
C ARG A 74 -9.87 -24.53 3.70
N ALA A 75 -10.97 -24.03 3.14
CA ALA A 75 -11.73 -24.74 2.13
C ALA A 75 -10.90 -25.05 0.88
N GLU A 76 -10.08 -24.09 0.43
CA GLU A 76 -9.19 -24.26 -0.72
C GLU A 76 -8.10 -25.32 -0.43
N VAL A 77 -7.43 -25.24 0.72
CA VAL A 77 -6.43 -26.25 1.16
C VAL A 77 -7.05 -27.64 1.32
N GLU A 78 -8.26 -27.76 1.85
CA GLU A 78 -8.97 -29.03 1.95
C GLU A 78 -9.34 -29.61 0.58
N SER A 79 -9.78 -28.78 -0.35
CA SER A 79 -10.12 -29.22 -1.71
C SER A 79 -8.91 -29.78 -2.45
N LEU A 80 -7.74 -29.15 -2.31
CA LEU A 80 -6.48 -29.62 -2.87
C LEU A 80 -6.03 -30.95 -2.24
N ARG A 81 -6.25 -31.16 -0.94
CA ARG A 81 -5.96 -32.43 -0.25
C ARG A 81 -6.86 -33.58 -0.66
N ARG A 82 -8.12 -33.31 -1.02
CA ARG A 82 -9.06 -34.34 -1.49
C ARG A 82 -8.87 -34.72 -2.97
N ALA A 83 -8.15 -33.88 -3.72
CA ALA A 83 -7.84 -34.09 -5.14
C ALA A 83 -6.53 -34.85 -5.37
N SER A 84 -5.81 -35.23 -4.30
CA SER A 84 -4.61 -36.08 -4.31
C SER A 84 -4.90 -37.46 -3.70
#